data_AF-A0A239NL83-F1
#
_entry.id   AF-A0A239NL83-F1
#
_cell.length_a   1.000
_cell.length_b   1.000
_cell.length_c   1.000
_cell.angle_alpha   90.00
_cell.angle_beta   90.00
_cell.angle_gamma   90.00
#
_symmetry.space_group_name_H-M   'P 1'
#
loop_
_entity.id
_entity.type
_entity.pdbx_description
1 polymer ?
#
loop_
_entity_poly.entity_id
_entity_poly.type
_entity_poly.pdbx_seq_one_letter_code
_entity_poly.pdbx_strand_id
1 'polypeptide(L)'
;MSVPTLYGQLVSRDDLPDRVLEELRRFQWDFVTFKVGWAPEGAVPWSSPAAAQAGSVHLAEGVDALTQFAAEIAMGQVPERPFLLFGQMTTADGARSPSGTQSAWTYTHLSHRVRGDAGGAGITGTWTRTDRELMADRVEAQVERYAPGFRSLVAARRVLAPPQIEANDANLSGGAINGGTAACTSNWSSVPSPVRGGRRRRSPACSWHPPGLIRAARPRRPRRQRGSCRAAYPVAQPPAERSTVGPGPTGPALHVVR
;
A
#
# COMPACT_ATOMS: atom_id res chain seq x y z
N MET A 1 15.75 -5.54 10.50
CA MET A 1 16.52 -4.52 11.23
C MET A 1 16.29 -3.16 10.61
N SER A 2 15.80 -2.18 11.38
CA SER A 2 15.56 -0.82 10.86
C SER A 2 16.85 0.00 10.73
N VAL A 3 16.89 1.00 9.84
CA VAL A 3 18.07 1.85 9.61
C VAL A 3 18.48 2.60 10.89
N PRO A 4 17.57 3.29 11.61
CA PRO A 4 17.94 3.95 12.88
C PRO A 4 18.36 2.98 13.98
N THR A 5 17.77 1.79 14.06
CA THR A 5 18.17 0.78 15.07
C THR A 5 19.58 0.25 14.77
N LEU A 6 19.85 -0.11 13.52
CA LEU A 6 21.15 -0.63 13.10
C LEU A 6 22.28 0.37 13.40
N TYR A 7 22.19 1.58 12.84
CA TYR A 7 23.26 2.56 12.91
C TYR A 7 23.21 3.46 14.16
N GLY A 8 22.12 3.42 14.94
CA GLY A 8 21.96 4.22 16.14
C GLY A 8 22.17 3.45 17.44
N GLN A 9 22.04 2.12 17.42
CA GLN A 9 22.04 1.30 18.65
C GLN A 9 22.93 0.05 18.55
N LEU A 10 23.06 -0.57 17.38
CA LEU A 10 23.72 -1.87 17.25
C LEU A 10 25.15 -1.79 16.70
N VAL A 11 25.47 -0.74 15.96
CA VAL A 11 26.84 -0.42 15.53
C VAL A 11 27.39 0.69 16.42
N SER A 12 28.64 0.55 16.88
CA SER A 12 29.29 1.61 17.63
C SER A 12 29.38 2.88 16.79
N ARG A 13 29.19 4.05 17.41
CA ARG A 13 29.33 5.33 16.71
C ARG A 13 30.74 5.53 16.16
N ASP A 14 31.75 4.99 16.84
CA ASP A 14 33.16 5.10 16.43
C ASP A 14 33.45 4.30 15.15
N ASP A 15 32.60 3.33 14.82
CA ASP A 15 32.70 2.53 13.59
C ASP A 15 31.94 3.15 12.41
N LEU A 16 31.29 4.30 12.61
CA LEU A 16 30.44 4.95 11.60
C LEU A 16 31.08 6.24 11.08
N PRO A 17 31.15 6.46 9.76
CA PRO A 17 31.52 7.76 9.21
C PRO A 17 30.54 8.85 9.65
N ASP A 18 31.03 10.04 9.99
CA ASP A 18 30.21 11.20 10.42
C ASP A 18 29.03 11.48 9.50
N ARG A 19 29.24 11.32 8.18
CA ARG A 19 28.20 11.49 7.18
C ARG A 19 26.99 10.59 7.40
N VAL A 20 27.19 9.35 7.83
CA VAL A 20 26.09 8.41 8.12
C VAL A 20 25.29 8.93 9.31
N LEU A 21 25.98 9.42 10.35
CA LEU A 21 25.33 10.01 11.53
C LEU A 21 24.53 11.28 11.18
N GLU A 22 25.03 12.10 10.26
CA GLU A 22 24.29 13.27 9.74
C GLU A 22 23.06 12.87 8.92
N GLU A 23 23.18 11.85 8.07
CA GLU A 23 22.06 11.35 7.26
C GLU A 23 20.97 10.73 8.15
N LEU A 24 21.33 10.01 9.22
CA LEU A 24 20.39 9.48 10.20
C LEU A 24 19.56 10.56 10.89
N ARG A 25 20.12 11.75 11.15
CA ARG A 25 19.37 12.88 11.75
C ARG A 25 18.26 13.42 10.83
N ARG A 26 18.36 13.17 9.53
CA ARG A 26 17.38 13.60 8.51
C ARG A 26 16.46 12.47 8.08
N PHE A 27 16.63 11.28 8.64
CA PHE A 27 15.81 10.12 8.32
C PHE A 27 14.35 10.41 8.68
N GLN A 28 13.45 10.09 7.76
CA GLN A 28 12.01 10.25 7.93
C GLN A 28 11.35 8.89 7.78
N TRP A 29 10.59 8.50 8.80
CA TRP A 29 9.72 7.33 8.73
C TRP A 29 8.60 7.55 7.72
N ASP A 30 8.20 6.48 7.05
CA ASP A 30 6.96 6.44 6.30
C ASP A 30 5.75 6.44 7.24
N PHE A 31 4.55 6.60 6.70
CA PHE A 31 3.32 6.56 7.49
C PHE A 31 3.19 5.30 8.35
N VAL A 32 2.52 5.44 9.50
CA VAL A 32 2.25 4.30 10.38
C VAL A 32 1.08 3.50 9.83
N THR A 33 1.01 2.22 10.22
CA THR A 33 0.01 1.30 9.71
C THR A 33 -1.00 0.91 10.78
N PHE A 34 -2.28 0.87 10.40
CA PHE A 34 -3.33 0.21 11.15
C PHE A 34 -3.82 -0.99 10.36
N LYS A 35 -3.83 -2.18 10.96
CA LYS A 35 -4.18 -3.44 10.31
C LYS A 35 -5.33 -4.13 11.03
N VAL A 36 -6.27 -4.66 10.24
CA VAL A 36 -7.35 -5.51 10.73
C VAL A 36 -7.31 -6.84 9.98
N GLY A 37 -7.45 -7.94 10.71
CA GLY A 37 -7.64 -9.27 10.14
C GLY A 37 -9.00 -9.83 10.54
N TRP A 38 -9.62 -10.61 9.66
CA TRP A 38 -10.93 -11.20 9.88
C TRP A 38 -10.95 -12.68 9.52
N ALA A 39 -11.87 -13.41 10.16
CA ALA A 39 -12.28 -14.75 9.76
C ALA A 39 -13.77 -14.73 9.35
N PRO A 40 -14.09 -14.45 8.06
CA PRO A 40 -15.48 -14.47 7.60
C PRO A 40 -16.04 -15.89 7.43
N GLU A 41 -17.32 -16.08 7.75
CA GLU A 41 -18.11 -17.31 7.51
C GLU A 41 -18.68 -17.34 6.09
N GLY A 42 -17.81 -17.17 5.10
CA GLY A 42 -18.19 -17.22 3.69
C GLY A 42 -17.36 -16.29 2.83
N ALA A 43 -17.68 -16.28 1.53
CA ALA A 43 -17.04 -15.39 0.58
C ALA A 43 -17.45 -13.93 0.85
N VAL A 44 -16.49 -13.01 0.74
CA VAL A 44 -16.77 -11.57 0.85
C VAL A 44 -17.75 -11.15 -0.27
N PRO A 45 -18.90 -10.53 0.05
CA PRO A 45 -19.97 -10.23 -0.90
C PRO A 45 -19.67 -8.96 -1.71
N TRP A 46 -18.55 -8.94 -2.42
CA TRP A 46 -18.15 -7.80 -3.23
C TRP A 46 -19.22 -7.41 -4.25
N SER A 47 -19.53 -6.12 -4.33
CA SER A 47 -20.40 -5.59 -5.38
C SER A 47 -19.78 -5.73 -6.78
N SER A 48 -18.45 -5.83 -6.87
CA SER A 48 -17.73 -6.07 -8.12
C SER A 48 -17.28 -7.54 -8.24
N PRO A 49 -17.71 -8.26 -9.28
CA PRO A 49 -17.28 -9.65 -9.52
C PRO A 49 -15.76 -9.79 -9.70
N ALA A 50 -15.08 -8.75 -10.21
CA ALA A 50 -13.63 -8.79 -10.41
C ALA A 50 -12.86 -8.82 -9.08
N ALA A 51 -13.39 -8.19 -8.03
CA ALA A 51 -12.77 -8.19 -6.70
C ALA A 51 -12.90 -9.54 -6.01
N ALA A 52 -14.00 -10.28 -6.23
CA ALA A 52 -14.17 -11.63 -5.67
C ALA A 52 -13.10 -12.62 -6.13
N GLN A 53 -12.45 -12.37 -7.27
CA GLN A 53 -11.43 -13.24 -7.86
C GLN A 53 -10.00 -12.74 -7.62
N ALA A 54 -9.81 -11.61 -6.93
CA ALA A 54 -8.49 -11.00 -6.75
C ALA A 54 -7.86 -11.41 -5.41
N GLY A 55 -6.56 -11.73 -5.40
CA GLY A 55 -5.86 -11.95 -4.13
C GLY A 55 -5.71 -10.68 -3.29
N SER A 56 -5.75 -9.50 -3.92
CA SER A 56 -5.72 -8.21 -3.24
C SER A 56 -6.59 -7.18 -3.97
N VAL A 57 -7.18 -6.26 -3.22
CA VAL A 57 -8.13 -5.24 -3.70
C VAL A 57 -7.79 -3.91 -3.04
N HIS A 58 -7.71 -2.84 -3.82
CA HIS A 58 -7.56 -1.48 -3.29
C HIS A 58 -8.93 -0.80 -3.20
N LEU A 59 -9.32 -0.39 -1.99
CA LEU A 59 -10.61 0.25 -1.73
C LEU A 59 -10.41 1.76 -1.56
N ALA A 60 -10.89 2.52 -2.54
CA ALA A 60 -10.97 3.98 -2.54
C ALA A 60 -12.14 4.41 -3.42
N GLU A 61 -12.86 5.47 -3.06
CA GLU A 61 -14.00 5.95 -3.84
C GLU A 61 -13.58 6.55 -5.19
N GLY A 62 -12.32 7.00 -5.26
CA GLY A 62 -11.69 7.57 -6.45
C GLY A 62 -10.47 8.40 -6.07
N VAL A 63 -9.93 9.13 -7.05
CA VAL A 63 -8.74 9.99 -6.86
C VAL A 63 -9.02 11.15 -5.90
N ASP A 64 -10.24 11.70 -5.91
CA ASP A 64 -10.61 12.80 -5.01
C ASP A 64 -10.60 12.33 -3.55
N ALA A 65 -11.16 11.15 -3.26
CA ALA A 65 -11.11 10.55 -1.93
C ALA A 65 -9.68 10.21 -1.50
N LEU A 66 -8.83 9.75 -2.42
CA LEU A 66 -7.41 9.53 -2.14
C LEU A 66 -6.68 10.84 -1.82
N THR A 67 -7.04 11.93 -2.49
CA THR A 67 -6.48 13.27 -2.24
C THR A 67 -6.89 13.77 -0.87
N GLN A 68 -8.17 13.61 -0.50
CA GLN A 68 -8.67 13.93 0.82
C GLN A 68 -7.98 13.09 1.91
N PHE A 69 -7.90 11.77 1.72
CA PHE A 69 -7.18 10.86 2.61
C PHE A 69 -5.73 11.29 2.84
N ALA A 70 -5.02 11.63 1.77
CA ALA A 70 -3.63 12.10 1.86
C ALA A 70 -3.52 13.44 2.60
N ALA A 71 -4.44 14.38 2.35
CA ALA A 71 -4.49 15.67 3.03
C ALA A 71 -4.77 15.50 4.54
N GLU A 72 -5.73 14.65 4.90
CA GLU A 72 -6.07 14.34 6.30
C GLU A 72 -4.86 13.78 7.05
N ILE A 73 -4.15 12.80 6.49
CA ILE A 73 -2.93 12.26 7.09
C ILE A 73 -1.84 13.34 7.23
N ALA A 74 -1.64 14.16 6.19
CA ALA A 74 -0.66 15.24 6.22
C ALA A 74 -0.96 16.28 7.32
N MET A 75 -2.24 16.52 7.62
CA MET A 75 -2.70 17.39 8.71
C MET A 75 -2.66 16.69 10.09
N GLY A 76 -2.24 15.43 10.16
CA GLY A 76 -2.26 14.65 11.39
C GLY A 76 -3.66 14.20 11.82
N GLN A 77 -4.63 14.17 10.91
CA GLN A 77 -5.98 13.70 11.20
C GLN A 77 -6.06 12.17 10.98
N VAL A 78 -6.89 11.50 11.76
CA VAL A 78 -7.35 10.15 11.41
C VAL A 78 -8.36 10.29 10.26
N PRO A 79 -8.14 9.67 9.09
CA PRO A 79 -9.00 9.88 7.94
C PRO A 79 -10.46 9.49 8.20
N GLU A 80 -11.40 10.26 7.65
CA GLU A 80 -12.83 9.92 7.69
C GLU A 80 -13.08 8.66 6.86
N ARG A 81 -12.51 8.63 5.65
CA ARG A 81 -12.63 7.51 4.69
C ARG A 81 -11.24 6.96 4.41
N PRO A 82 -10.80 5.93 5.15
CA PRO A 82 -9.47 5.38 4.95
C PRO A 82 -9.35 4.71 3.58
N PHE A 83 -8.21 4.89 2.92
CA PHE A 83 -7.79 4.01 1.83
C PHE A 83 -7.42 2.64 2.40
N LEU A 84 -7.95 1.56 1.83
CA LEU A 84 -7.69 0.21 2.31
C LEU A 84 -6.98 -0.63 1.23
N LEU A 85 -5.85 -1.25 1.57
CA LEU A 85 -5.39 -2.43 0.85
C LEU A 85 -6.00 -3.66 1.53
N PHE A 86 -6.84 -4.40 0.82
CA PHE A 86 -7.53 -5.58 1.31
C PHE A 86 -6.93 -6.84 0.67
N GLY A 87 -6.50 -7.81 1.48
CA GLY A 87 -5.99 -9.10 1.02
C GLY A 87 -6.95 -10.24 1.30
N GLN A 88 -7.17 -11.08 0.29
CA GLN A 88 -8.03 -12.27 0.32
C GLN A 88 -7.16 -13.52 0.28
N MET A 89 -6.73 -14.00 1.45
CA MET A 89 -5.78 -15.10 1.54
C MET A 89 -6.36 -16.40 0.99
N THR A 90 -7.63 -16.69 1.32
CA THR A 90 -8.31 -17.91 0.89
C THR A 90 -8.63 -17.91 -0.61
N THR A 91 -8.88 -16.74 -1.21
CA THR A 91 -9.05 -16.62 -2.66
C THR A 91 -7.75 -16.94 -3.41
N ALA A 92 -6.59 -16.56 -2.84
CA ALA A 92 -5.29 -16.88 -3.41
C ALA A 92 -4.85 -18.34 -3.13
N ASP A 93 -5.18 -18.86 -1.94
CA ASP A 93 -4.78 -20.19 -1.46
C ASP A 93 -5.86 -20.75 -0.54
N GLY A 94 -6.67 -21.67 -1.06
CA GLY A 94 -7.81 -22.27 -0.35
C GLY A 94 -7.44 -23.01 0.93
N ALA A 95 -6.18 -23.44 1.10
CA ALA A 95 -5.72 -24.13 2.30
C ALA A 95 -5.51 -23.18 3.51
N ARG A 96 -5.61 -21.86 3.31
CA ARG A 96 -5.43 -20.85 4.37
C ARG A 96 -6.60 -20.74 5.35
N SER A 97 -7.73 -21.37 5.06
CA SER A 97 -8.91 -21.36 5.93
C SER A 97 -9.68 -22.68 5.80
N PRO A 98 -10.40 -23.13 6.85
CA PRO A 98 -11.34 -24.25 6.72
C PRO A 98 -12.37 -24.04 5.61
N SER A 99 -12.85 -25.14 5.01
CA SER A 99 -13.89 -25.09 3.99
C SER A 99 -15.13 -24.35 4.48
N GLY A 100 -15.69 -23.48 3.64
CA GLY A 100 -16.83 -22.62 3.98
C GLY A 100 -16.47 -21.32 4.74
N THR A 101 -15.21 -21.11 5.09
CA THR A 101 -14.73 -19.87 5.73
C THR A 101 -13.67 -19.17 4.90
N GLN A 102 -13.36 -17.92 5.22
CA GLN A 102 -12.27 -17.18 4.62
C GLN A 102 -11.32 -16.59 5.67
N SER A 103 -10.11 -16.29 5.24
CA SER A 103 -9.15 -15.46 5.95
C SER A 103 -8.87 -14.21 5.13
N ALA A 104 -9.18 -13.05 5.70
CA ALA A 104 -8.98 -11.76 5.06
C ALA A 104 -8.22 -10.79 5.97
N TRP A 105 -7.54 -9.82 5.38
CA TRP A 105 -6.91 -8.73 6.12
C TRP A 105 -7.04 -7.44 5.34
N THR A 106 -6.92 -6.33 6.06
CA THR A 106 -6.67 -5.04 5.44
C THR A 106 -5.66 -4.25 6.24
N TYR A 107 -5.02 -3.29 5.59
CA TYR A 107 -4.39 -2.20 6.31
C TYR A 107 -4.65 -0.86 5.65
N THR A 108 -4.49 0.19 6.46
CA THR A 108 -4.49 1.58 6.03
C THR A 108 -3.32 2.33 6.66
N HIS A 109 -2.95 3.45 6.05
CA HIS A 109 -1.94 4.34 6.58
C HIS A 109 -2.57 5.42 7.45
N LEU A 110 -1.83 5.85 8.46
CA LEU A 110 -2.18 6.93 9.37
C LEU A 110 -0.97 7.83 9.62
N SER A 111 -1.22 8.98 10.24
CA SER A 111 -0.14 9.85 10.69
C SER A 111 0.54 9.29 11.94
N HIS A 112 1.86 9.47 12.03
CA HIS A 112 2.65 9.21 13.25
C HIS A 112 2.12 10.00 14.45
N ARG A 113 1.62 11.22 14.21
CA ARG A 113 1.09 12.09 15.24
C ARG A 113 -0.34 12.45 14.91
N VAL A 114 -1.26 11.80 15.61
CA VAL A 114 -2.68 12.15 15.58
C VAL A 114 -2.89 13.47 16.33
N ARG A 115 -3.54 14.42 15.66
CA ARG A 115 -3.92 15.75 16.15
C ARG A 115 -5.43 15.93 16.22
N GLY A 116 -6.17 15.07 15.53
CA GLY A 116 -7.62 15.08 15.51
C GLY A 116 -8.17 13.91 14.69
N ASP A 117 -9.48 13.84 14.63
CA ASP A 117 -10.23 12.78 13.96
C ASP A 117 -11.19 13.40 12.93
N ALA A 118 -10.86 13.29 11.65
CA ALA A 118 -11.69 13.82 10.57
C ALA A 118 -13.05 13.10 10.49
N GLY A 119 -13.11 11.83 10.92
CA GLY A 119 -14.35 11.06 10.95
C GLY A 119 -15.20 11.26 12.21
N GLY A 120 -14.76 12.09 13.16
CA GLY A 120 -15.58 12.51 14.31
C GLY A 120 -16.00 11.41 15.28
N ALA A 121 -15.38 10.23 15.26
CA ALA A 121 -15.70 9.14 16.18
C ALA A 121 -15.01 9.30 17.55
N GLY A 122 -14.08 10.26 17.68
CA GLY A 122 -13.35 10.54 18.92
C GLY A 122 -12.05 9.77 19.04
N ILE A 123 -11.46 9.32 17.92
CA ILE A 123 -10.18 8.60 17.94
C ILE A 123 -9.05 9.55 18.35
N THR A 124 -8.41 9.26 19.48
CA THR A 124 -7.38 10.15 20.04
C THR A 124 -5.98 9.90 19.46
N GLY A 125 -5.74 8.69 18.94
CA GLY A 125 -4.43 8.22 18.47
C GLY A 125 -3.50 7.77 19.59
N THR A 126 -4.01 7.65 20.82
CA THR A 126 -3.32 6.96 21.92
C THR A 126 -3.41 5.44 21.78
N TRP A 127 -4.28 4.96 20.88
CA TRP A 127 -4.46 3.54 20.55
C TRP A 127 -4.86 2.71 21.77
N THR A 128 -5.68 3.29 22.65
CA THR A 128 -6.39 2.53 23.69
C THR A 128 -7.26 1.42 23.07
N ARG A 129 -7.82 0.53 23.90
CA ARG A 129 -8.82 -0.42 23.40
C ARG A 129 -9.95 0.29 22.65
N THR A 130 -10.48 1.38 23.19
CA THR A 130 -11.56 2.14 22.55
C THR A 130 -11.14 2.71 21.19
N ASP A 131 -9.99 3.38 21.09
CA ASP A 131 -9.47 3.91 19.82
C ASP A 131 -9.36 2.82 18.75
N ARG A 132 -8.88 1.64 19.15
CA ARG A 132 -8.70 0.50 18.25
C ARG A 132 -10.02 -0.04 17.72
N GLU A 133 -11.02 -0.20 18.58
CA GLU A 133 -12.35 -0.66 18.14
C GLU A 133 -13.03 0.39 17.24
N LEU A 134 -12.97 1.69 17.60
CA LEU A 134 -13.55 2.76 16.78
C LEU A 134 -12.91 2.83 15.38
N MET A 135 -11.58 2.69 15.30
CA MET A 135 -10.90 2.65 14.01
C MET A 135 -11.22 1.38 13.23
N ALA A 136 -11.31 0.22 13.90
CA ALA A 136 -11.70 -1.03 13.25
C ALA A 136 -13.13 -0.95 12.68
N ASP A 137 -14.07 -0.37 13.42
CA ASP A 137 -15.43 -0.14 12.96
C ASP A 137 -15.43 0.79 11.74
N ARG A 138 -14.60 1.85 11.72
CA ARG A 138 -14.46 2.73 10.55
C ARG A 138 -13.89 1.99 9.33
N VAL A 139 -12.89 1.14 9.53
CA VAL A 139 -12.34 0.27 8.47
C VAL A 139 -13.41 -0.66 7.91
N GLU A 140 -14.17 -1.33 8.79
CA GLU A 140 -15.25 -2.23 8.36
C GLU A 140 -16.38 -1.45 7.66
N ALA A 141 -16.67 -0.21 8.07
CA ALA A 141 -17.66 0.64 7.40
C ALA A 141 -17.23 0.93 5.97
N GLN A 142 -15.94 1.14 5.76
CA GLN A 142 -15.38 1.37 4.44
C GLN A 142 -15.44 0.10 3.58
N VAL A 143 -15.18 -1.09 4.14
CA VAL A 143 -15.37 -2.37 3.42
C VAL A 143 -16.84 -2.58 3.05
N GLU A 144 -17.76 -2.33 4.00
CA GLU A 144 -19.21 -2.52 3.83
C GLU A 144 -19.78 -1.75 2.63
N ARG A 145 -19.22 -0.58 2.30
CA ARG A 145 -19.60 0.22 1.12
C ARG A 145 -19.35 -0.50 -0.21
N TYR A 146 -18.39 -1.41 -0.26
CA TYR A 146 -18.02 -2.18 -1.46
C TYR A 146 -18.38 -3.66 -1.38
N ALA A 147 -18.68 -4.15 -0.17
CA ALA A 147 -19.13 -5.51 0.10
C ALA A 147 -20.28 -5.49 1.12
N PRO A 148 -21.50 -5.08 0.72
CA PRO A 148 -22.65 -5.04 1.61
C PRO A 148 -22.94 -6.43 2.20
N GLY A 149 -23.10 -6.51 3.51
CA GLY A 149 -23.23 -7.75 4.27
C GLY A 149 -21.92 -8.30 4.82
N PHE A 150 -20.76 -7.69 4.52
CA PHE A 150 -19.45 -8.16 5.00
C PHE A 150 -19.40 -8.29 6.52
N ARG A 151 -19.83 -7.26 7.26
CA ARG A 151 -19.80 -7.26 8.73
C ARG A 151 -20.59 -8.41 9.35
N SER A 152 -21.71 -8.81 8.74
CA SER A 152 -22.52 -9.93 9.25
C SER A 152 -21.83 -11.29 9.11
N LEU A 153 -20.80 -11.40 8.26
CA LEU A 153 -20.03 -12.63 8.08
C LEU A 153 -18.84 -12.73 9.04
N VAL A 154 -18.45 -11.65 9.73
CA VAL A 154 -17.24 -11.63 10.54
C VAL A 154 -17.45 -12.42 11.83
N ALA A 155 -16.96 -13.66 11.90
CA ALA A 155 -16.98 -14.45 13.13
C ALA A 155 -15.94 -13.96 14.15
N ALA A 156 -14.78 -13.50 13.68
CA ALA A 156 -13.74 -12.96 14.53
C ALA A 156 -12.95 -11.86 13.82
N ARG A 157 -12.48 -10.88 14.61
CA ARG A 157 -11.58 -9.82 14.15
C ARG A 157 -10.35 -9.71 15.04
N ARG A 158 -9.21 -9.37 14.43
CA ARG A 158 -7.95 -9.05 15.11
C ARG A 158 -7.46 -7.68 14.67
N VAL A 159 -7.28 -6.79 15.63
CA VAL A 159 -6.83 -5.40 15.39
C VAL A 159 -5.38 -5.23 15.83
N LEU A 160 -4.55 -4.72 14.92
CA LEU A 160 -3.16 -4.34 15.16
C LEU A 160 -2.99 -2.86 14.82
N ALA A 161 -3.03 -2.03 15.85
CA ALA A 161 -2.71 -0.61 15.73
C ALA A 161 -1.18 -0.40 15.78
N PRO A 162 -0.70 0.81 15.44
CA PRO A 162 0.73 1.04 15.26
C PRO A 162 1.63 0.59 16.43
N PRO A 163 1.32 0.85 17.71
CA PRO A 163 2.17 0.39 18.82
C PRO A 163 2.25 -1.14 18.93
N GLN A 164 1.19 -1.86 18.55
CA GLN A 164 1.19 -3.33 18.58
C GLN A 164 1.98 -3.92 17.41
N ILE A 165 2.03 -3.22 16.27
CA ILE A 165 2.87 -3.63 15.14
C ILE A 165 4.35 -3.53 15.53
N GLU A 166 4.76 -2.42 16.13
CA GLU A 166 6.13 -2.23 16.64
C GLU A 166 6.46 -3.22 17.76
N ALA A 167 5.53 -3.49 18.69
CA ALA A 167 5.74 -4.47 19.76
C ALA A 167 5.95 -5.90 19.24
N ASN A 168 5.37 -6.25 18.09
CA ASN A 168 5.56 -7.56 17.46
C ASN A 168 6.87 -7.66 16.66
N ASP A 169 7.35 -6.55 16.11
CA ASP A 169 8.65 -6.45 15.43
C ASP A 169 9.21 -5.04 15.62
N ALA A 170 10.24 -4.92 16.46
CA ALA A 170 10.89 -3.64 16.78
C ALA A 170 11.53 -2.95 15.57
N ASN A 171 11.62 -3.62 14.42
CA ASN A 171 12.06 -3.00 13.18
C ASN A 171 11.00 -2.12 12.52
N LEU A 172 9.72 -2.33 12.88
CA LEU A 172 8.58 -1.60 12.36
C LEU A 172 8.30 -0.40 13.27
N SER A 173 9.25 0.52 13.38
CA SER A 173 9.20 1.60 14.37
C SER A 173 7.98 2.50 14.17
N GLY A 174 7.28 2.80 15.25
CA GLY A 174 5.98 3.48 15.23
C GLY A 174 4.91 2.74 14.43
N GLY A 175 5.11 1.49 14.02
CA GLY A 175 4.23 0.75 13.11
C GLY A 175 4.41 1.07 11.63
N ALA A 176 5.51 1.69 11.21
CA ALA A 176 5.79 2.03 9.81
C ALA A 176 6.31 0.80 9.03
N ILE A 177 5.42 0.11 8.31
CA ILE A 177 5.76 -1.17 7.64
C ILE A 177 6.75 -1.03 6.48
N ASN A 178 6.80 0.14 5.84
CA ASN A 178 7.71 0.42 4.73
C ASN A 178 9.08 0.94 5.20
N GLY A 179 9.23 1.21 6.50
CA GLY A 179 10.43 1.84 7.05
C GLY A 179 10.53 3.32 6.66
N GLY A 180 11.58 3.69 5.93
CA GLY A 180 11.81 5.08 5.52
C GLY A 180 10.85 5.55 4.43
N THR A 181 10.46 6.83 4.45
CA THR A 181 9.52 7.37 3.47
C THR A 181 10.10 7.39 2.05
N ALA A 182 9.25 7.03 1.07
CA ALA A 182 9.55 7.09 -0.35
C ALA A 182 9.21 8.45 -0.99
N ALA A 183 8.87 9.47 -0.19
CA ALA A 183 8.58 10.81 -0.69
C ALA A 183 9.76 11.36 -1.51
N CYS A 184 9.48 12.09 -2.59
CA CYS A 184 10.54 12.61 -3.48
C CYS A 184 11.55 13.53 -2.78
N THR A 185 11.15 14.18 -1.66
CA THR A 185 12.04 14.99 -0.82
C THR A 185 12.94 14.15 0.09
N SER A 186 12.51 12.93 0.41
CA SER A 186 13.33 11.92 1.06
C SER A 186 14.22 11.32 0.00
N ASN A 187 15.40 11.92 -0.14
CA ASN A 187 16.36 11.54 -1.14
C ASN A 187 16.72 10.06 -0.93
N TRP A 188 16.18 9.14 -1.75
CA TRP A 188 16.55 7.72 -1.76
C TRP A 188 18.08 7.51 -1.85
N SER A 189 18.79 8.53 -2.35
CA SER A 189 20.26 8.65 -2.36
C SER A 189 20.92 8.78 -0.96
N SER A 190 20.13 8.96 0.10
CA SER A 190 20.56 9.18 1.49
C SER A 190 20.20 8.00 2.40
N VAL A 191 19.75 6.88 1.84
CA VAL A 191 19.81 5.60 2.55
C VAL A 191 21.30 5.25 2.65
N PRO A 192 21.86 5.10 3.87
CA PRO A 192 23.27 4.74 4.02
C PRO A 192 23.50 3.37 3.38
N SER A 193 24.06 3.36 2.16
CA SER A 193 24.45 2.13 1.50
C SER A 193 25.92 1.87 1.79
N PRO A 194 26.28 0.76 2.46
CA PRO A 194 27.67 0.46 2.81
C PRO A 194 28.54 0.13 1.59
N VAL A 195 27.96 -0.01 0.39
CA VAL A 195 28.69 -0.34 -0.83
C VAL A 195 29.28 0.94 -1.45
N ARG A 196 30.51 1.26 -1.07
CA ARG A 196 31.40 2.16 -1.84
C ARG A 196 31.50 1.63 -3.28
N GLY A 197 31.15 2.47 -4.27
CA GLY A 197 31.61 2.29 -5.65
C GLY A 197 30.59 2.06 -6.76
N GLY A 198 29.31 2.43 -6.59
CA GLY A 198 28.32 2.36 -7.68
C GLY A 198 27.91 3.76 -8.16
N ARG A 199 28.17 4.08 -9.44
CA ARG A 199 27.77 5.32 -10.13
C ARG A 199 26.38 5.82 -9.69
N ARG A 200 26.25 7.15 -9.51
CA ARG A 200 24.98 7.88 -9.43
C ARG A 200 24.03 7.39 -10.54
N ARG A 201 23.12 6.48 -10.21
CA ARG A 201 21.94 6.24 -11.05
C ARG A 201 20.96 7.35 -10.71
N ARG A 202 21.03 8.45 -11.46
CA ARG A 202 19.87 9.33 -11.61
C ARG A 202 18.82 8.50 -12.33
N SER A 203 17.93 7.85 -11.58
CA SER A 203 16.66 7.39 -12.15
C SER A 203 15.77 8.62 -12.30
N PRO A 204 15.22 8.89 -13.50
CA PRO A 204 14.21 9.94 -13.65
C PRO A 204 12.89 9.39 -13.11
N ALA A 205 12.78 9.27 -11.79
CA ALA A 205 11.56 8.83 -11.11
C ALA A 205 10.94 9.96 -10.27
N CYS A 206 11.28 11.22 -10.61
CA CYS A 206 10.43 12.37 -10.29
C CYS A 206 9.53 12.65 -11.48
N SER A 207 8.63 11.72 -11.77
CA SER A 207 7.39 12.03 -12.46
C SER A 207 6.25 11.36 -11.70
N TRP A 208 5.51 12.18 -10.96
CA TRP A 208 4.16 11.82 -10.56
C TRP A 208 3.34 11.74 -11.86
N HIS A 209 3.13 10.54 -12.37
CA HIS A 209 2.20 10.29 -13.46
C HIS A 209 0.98 9.60 -12.86
N PRO A 210 -0.25 10.12 -13.10
CA PRO A 210 -1.44 9.30 -12.87
C PRO A 210 -1.27 8.03 -13.74
N PRO A 211 -1.61 6.84 -13.24
CA PRO A 211 -1.45 5.62 -14.02
C PRO A 211 -2.35 5.70 -15.26
N GLY A 212 -1.77 5.98 -16.44
CA GLY A 212 -2.56 6.01 -17.68
C GLY A 212 -2.01 6.74 -18.90
N LEU A 213 -0.93 7.53 -18.83
CA LEU A 213 -0.44 8.25 -20.02
C LEU A 213 0.97 7.84 -20.44
N ILE A 214 1.07 6.76 -21.23
CA ILE A 214 2.29 6.49 -22.01
C ILE A 214 2.21 7.34 -23.28
N ARG A 215 2.98 8.44 -23.31
CA ARG A 215 3.20 9.22 -24.54
C ARG A 215 4.15 8.43 -25.44
N ALA A 216 3.66 7.95 -26.58
CA ALA A 216 4.45 7.22 -27.56
C ALA A 216 5.65 8.06 -28.03
N ALA A 217 6.86 7.58 -27.74
CA ALA A 217 8.09 8.12 -28.32
C ALA A 217 8.20 7.64 -29.78
N ARG A 218 8.32 8.58 -30.73
CA ARG A 218 8.56 8.27 -32.14
C ARG A 218 9.90 7.53 -32.29
N PRO A 219 9.96 6.36 -32.97
CA PRO A 219 11.22 5.68 -33.17
C PRO A 219 12.12 6.44 -34.16
N ARG A 220 13.39 6.63 -33.77
CA ARG A 220 14.49 7.05 -34.65
C ARG A 220 14.73 5.97 -35.72
N ARG A 221 14.79 6.37 -36.99
CA ARG A 221 15.08 5.48 -38.13
C ARG A 221 16.51 4.91 -38.03
N PRO A 222 16.71 3.58 -38.11
CA PRO A 222 18.03 2.99 -38.33
C PRO A 222 18.41 2.94 -39.82
N ARG A 223 19.71 3.16 -40.09
CA ARG A 223 20.38 3.03 -41.39
C ARG A 223 20.29 1.58 -41.91
N ARG A 224 20.09 1.43 -43.22
CA ARG A 224 20.15 0.16 -43.99
C ARG A 224 21.59 -0.37 -44.11
N GLN A 225 21.75 -1.69 -43.97
CA GLN A 225 22.67 -2.58 -44.71
C GLN A 225 22.23 -4.03 -44.38
N ARG A 226 21.47 -4.71 -45.27
CA ARG A 226 21.84 -5.64 -46.37
C ARG A 226 22.41 -7.01 -45.92
N GLY A 227 21.69 -8.09 -46.29
CA GLY A 227 22.10 -9.52 -46.30
C GLY A 227 21.28 -10.40 -45.35
N SER A 228 20.14 -10.98 -45.75
CA SER A 228 19.94 -12.35 -46.35
C SER A 228 20.56 -13.48 -45.49
N CYS A 229 19.86 -14.50 -44.97
CA CYS A 229 18.81 -15.34 -45.56
C CYS A 229 17.98 -16.05 -44.45
N ARG A 230 16.67 -16.22 -44.73
CA ARG A 230 15.79 -17.43 -44.63
C ARG A 230 16.18 -18.56 -43.64
N ALA A 231 15.28 -19.19 -42.86
CA ALA A 231 13.83 -19.43 -43.04
C ALA A 231 13.12 -19.93 -41.75
N ALA A 232 11.77 -19.87 -41.79
CA ALA A 232 10.77 -20.86 -41.28
C ALA A 232 10.56 -21.02 -39.75
N TYR A 233 9.36 -21.05 -39.14
CA TYR A 233 7.92 -20.94 -39.48
C TYR A 233 7.17 -20.41 -38.19
N PRO A 234 5.88 -19.99 -38.27
CA PRO A 234 5.20 -19.10 -37.34
C PRO A 234 4.25 -19.82 -36.35
N VAL A 235 3.92 -19.15 -35.24
CA VAL A 235 2.64 -19.34 -34.53
C VAL A 235 2.06 -17.97 -34.22
N ALA A 236 0.87 -17.72 -34.74
CA ALA A 236 0.09 -16.50 -34.54
C ALA A 236 -0.59 -16.53 -33.16
N GLN A 237 -0.51 -15.42 -32.42
CA GLN A 237 -1.39 -15.12 -31.27
C GLN A 237 -2.53 -14.21 -31.75
N PRO A 238 -3.80 -14.48 -31.41
CA PRO A 238 -4.88 -13.52 -31.62
C PRO A 238 -4.79 -12.35 -30.61
N PRO A 239 -5.35 -11.17 -30.95
CA PRO A 239 -5.08 -9.91 -30.25
C PRO A 239 -5.78 -9.82 -28.87
N ALA A 240 -5.12 -9.13 -27.95
CA ALA A 240 -5.67 -8.75 -26.65
C ALA A 240 -6.77 -7.70 -26.81
N GLU A 241 -8.01 -8.04 -26.47
CA GLU A 241 -9.11 -7.09 -26.33
C GLU A 241 -8.96 -6.30 -25.03
N ARG A 242 -8.75 -4.99 -25.17
CA ARG A 242 -8.95 -4.00 -24.10
C ARG A 242 -10.42 -3.65 -24.08
N SER A 243 -11.15 -4.10 -23.07
CA SER A 243 -12.49 -3.56 -22.78
C SER A 243 -12.37 -2.43 -21.77
N THR A 244 -12.35 -1.20 -22.28
CA THR A 244 -12.67 0.00 -21.50
C THR A 244 -14.19 0.14 -21.46
N VAL A 245 -14.80 -0.10 -20.30
CA VAL A 245 -16.21 0.26 -20.08
C VAL A 245 -16.24 1.72 -19.63
N GLY A 246 -16.91 2.57 -20.42
CA GLY A 246 -17.14 3.98 -20.12
C GLY A 246 -18.05 4.19 -18.90
N PRO A 247 -18.26 5.45 -18.47
CA PRO A 247 -18.83 5.76 -17.17
C PRO A 247 -20.33 5.44 -17.13
N GLY A 248 -20.72 4.47 -16.29
CA GLY A 248 -22.08 4.33 -15.78
C GLY A 248 -22.30 5.24 -14.56
N PRO A 249 -23.55 5.57 -14.21
CA PRO A 249 -23.86 6.66 -13.28
C PRO A 249 -23.49 6.28 -11.84
N THR A 250 -22.71 7.15 -11.19
CA THR A 250 -22.56 7.27 -9.73
C THR A 250 -22.56 5.95 -8.94
N GLY A 251 -21.48 5.18 -9.09
CA GLY A 251 -21.11 4.10 -8.17
C GLY A 251 -19.62 4.21 -7.84
N PRO A 252 -19.18 3.85 -6.62
CA PRO A 252 -17.81 4.09 -6.18
C PRO A 252 -16.81 3.26 -7.02
N ALA A 253 -15.71 3.89 -7.43
CA ALA A 253 -14.69 3.21 -8.23
C ALA A 253 -14.02 2.11 -7.40
N LEU A 254 -13.72 0.95 -7.99
CA LEU A 254 -12.98 -0.12 -7.34
C LEU A 254 -11.78 -0.47 -8.21
N HIS A 255 -10.57 -0.27 -7.70
CA HIS A 255 -9.34 -0.59 -8.41
C HIS A 255 -8.82 -1.96 -8.00
N VAL A 256 -9.01 -2.94 -8.88
CA VAL A 256 -8.50 -4.30 -8.73
C VAL A 256 -7.12 -4.38 -9.40
N VAL A 257 -6.08 -4.73 -8.63
CA VAL A 257 -4.75 -5.02 -9.16
C VAL A 257 -4.58 -6.54 -9.14
N ARG A 258 -4.37 -7.14 -10.31
CA ARG A 258 -4.06 -8.56 -10.48
C ARG A 258 -2.56 -8.81 -10.45
#